data_AF-A0A6I6G8W4-F1
#
_entry.id   AF-A0A6I6G8W4-F1
#
_cell.length_a   1.000
_cell.length_b   1.000
_cell.length_c   1.000
_cell.angle_alpha   90.00
_cell.angle_beta   90.00
_cell.angle_gamma   90.00
#
_symmetry.space_group_name_H-M   'P 1'
#
loop_
_entity.id
_entity.type
_entity.pdbx_description
1 polymer ?
#
loop_
_entity_poly.entity_id
_entity_poly.type
_entity_poly.pdbx_seq_one_letter_code
_entity_poly.pdbx_strand_id
1 'polypeptide(L)'
;MNELLIENLLLLLVLCLVAVAYLRMADKLNIIDKPNQRSSHTRITVRGGGVIFPVSLLLYSIVHGFPYLYFIAGLTLIAVISFADDLKHQSRKLRLAVHFAAVSLLLFQVNEMSLPYWLLPILFVLSIGVINAYNFMDGINGITKRVCYHHVADPYFLTSGGFVYRCTIPVCFTYRSIGICIHELS
;
A
#
# COMPACT_ATOMS: atom_id res chain seq x y z
N MET A 1 -13.19 -22.12 10.93
CA MET A 1 -13.42 -20.74 11.45
C MET A 1 -12.32 -20.33 12.42
N ASN A 2 -11.93 -21.18 13.38
CA ASN A 2 -10.90 -20.85 14.37
C ASN A 2 -9.48 -20.69 13.78
N GLU A 3 -9.07 -21.56 12.84
CA GLU A 3 -7.71 -21.48 12.25
C GLU A 3 -7.48 -20.17 11.49
N LEU A 4 -8.40 -19.79 10.60
CA LEU A 4 -8.32 -18.53 9.87
C LEU A 4 -8.29 -17.29 10.80
N LEU A 5 -9.02 -17.36 11.92
CA LEU A 5 -9.06 -16.28 12.89
C LEU A 5 -7.73 -16.15 13.65
N ILE A 6 -7.08 -17.28 13.96
CA ILE A 6 -5.75 -17.34 14.56
C ILE A 6 -4.70 -16.80 13.58
N GLU A 7 -4.73 -17.20 12.30
CA GLU A 7 -3.81 -16.70 11.26
C GLU A 7 -3.89 -15.18 11.13
N ASN A 8 -5.10 -14.62 11.04
CA ASN A 8 -5.31 -13.17 10.94
C ASN A 8 -4.83 -12.43 12.21
N LEU A 9 -5.00 -13.02 13.39
CA LEU A 9 -4.53 -12.44 14.64
C LEU A 9 -2.99 -12.45 14.73
N LEU A 10 -2.35 -13.54 14.30
CA LEU A 10 -0.90 -13.64 14.21
C LEU A 10 -0.34 -12.63 13.20
N LEU A 11 -0.96 -12.50 12.03
CA LEU A 11 -0.57 -11.51 11.04
C LEU A 11 -0.71 -10.09 11.58
N LEU A 12 -1.81 -9.78 12.28
CA LEU A 12 -2.00 -8.50 12.95
C LEU A 12 -0.90 -8.22 13.98
N LEU A 13 -0.57 -9.18 14.83
CA LEU A 13 0.49 -9.04 15.83
C LEU A 13 1.85 -8.76 15.17
N VAL A 14 2.20 -9.50 14.14
CA VAL A 14 3.45 -9.29 13.38
C VAL A 14 3.46 -7.91 12.74
N LEU A 15 2.36 -7.47 12.13
CA LEU A 15 2.27 -6.15 11.51
C LEU A 15 2.37 -5.01 12.52
N CYS A 16 1.77 -5.15 13.71
CA CYS A 16 1.94 -4.20 14.81
C CYS A 16 3.41 -4.12 15.26
N LEU A 17 4.10 -5.25 15.38
CA LEU A 17 5.52 -5.27 15.73
C LEU A 17 6.39 -4.61 14.66
N VAL A 18 6.15 -4.93 13.38
CA VAL A 18 6.84 -4.31 12.24
C VAL A 18 6.58 -2.80 12.20
N ALA A 19 5.34 -2.37 12.46
CA ALA A 19 4.98 -0.97 12.52
C ALA A 19 5.73 -0.21 13.62
N VAL A 20 5.77 -0.75 14.84
CA VAL A 20 6.51 -0.14 15.96
C VAL A 20 8.01 -0.09 15.66
N ALA A 21 8.57 -1.18 15.10
CA ALA A 21 9.97 -1.21 14.67
C ALA A 21 10.25 -0.15 13.59
N TYR A 22 9.36 -0.02 12.60
CA TYR A 22 9.46 0.97 11.54
C TYR A 22 9.41 2.39 12.09
N LEU A 23 8.49 2.72 12.99
CA LEU A 23 8.41 4.05 13.62
C LEU A 23 9.72 4.39 14.35
N ARG A 24 10.23 3.46 15.16
CA ARG A 24 11.51 3.63 15.88
C ARG A 24 12.71 3.80 14.93
N MET A 25 12.70 3.12 13.79
CA MET A 25 13.75 3.26 12.78
C MET A 25 13.61 4.58 12.01
N ALA A 26 12.40 4.99 11.65
CA ALA A 26 12.14 6.22 10.93
C ALA A 26 12.55 7.46 11.73
N ASP A 27 12.32 7.44 13.06
CA ASP A 27 12.83 8.47 13.98
C ASP A 27 14.37 8.54 13.98
N LYS A 28 15.05 7.38 13.99
CA LYS A 28 16.53 7.32 13.96
C LYS A 28 17.13 7.72 12.61
N LEU A 29 16.40 7.50 11.52
CA LEU A 29 16.84 7.79 10.16
C LEU A 29 16.45 9.20 9.69
N ASN A 30 15.82 10.02 10.54
CA ASN A 30 15.31 11.36 10.18
C ASN A 30 14.38 11.33 8.95
N ILE A 31 13.60 10.25 8.77
CA ILE A 31 12.57 10.14 7.70
C ILE A 31 11.32 10.88 8.18
N ILE A 32 11.49 12.19 8.33
CA ILE A 32 10.58 13.08 9.03
C ILE A 32 10.12 14.13 8.03
N ASP A 33 8.80 14.22 7.83
CA ASP A 33 8.23 15.30 7.02
C ASP A 33 8.09 16.55 7.89
N LYS A 34 8.91 17.56 7.60
CA LYS A 34 8.84 18.86 8.27
C LYS A 34 7.79 19.73 7.56
N PRO A 35 6.85 20.35 8.29
CA PRO A 35 5.80 21.15 7.70
C PRO A 35 6.41 22.31 6.89
N ASN A 36 6.02 22.42 5.62
CA ASN A 36 6.44 23.49 4.72
C ASN A 36 5.23 24.37 4.34
N GLN A 37 5.44 25.51 3.67
CA GLN A 37 4.35 26.47 3.33
C GLN A 37 3.23 25.90 2.42
N ARG A 38 3.37 24.68 1.92
CA ARG A 38 2.34 23.93 1.16
C ARG A 38 1.67 22.80 1.94
N SER A 39 2.09 22.53 3.18
CA SER A 39 1.58 21.43 4.00
C SER A 39 0.36 21.86 4.81
N SER A 40 -0.72 21.08 4.79
CA SER A 40 -1.92 21.30 5.63
C SER A 40 -1.77 20.77 7.07
N HIS A 41 -0.63 20.16 7.39
CA HIS A 41 -0.29 19.61 8.70
C HIS A 41 0.67 20.57 9.41
N THR A 42 0.35 20.92 10.66
CA THR A 42 1.16 21.79 11.51
C THR A 42 2.18 21.01 12.36
N ARG A 43 2.06 19.67 12.40
CA ARG A 43 2.94 18.77 13.16
C ARG A 43 3.82 17.94 12.23
N ILE A 44 5.00 17.61 12.76
CA ILE A 44 5.96 16.69 12.17
C ILE A 44 5.31 15.30 12.05
N THR A 45 5.31 14.72 10.85
CA THR A 45 4.76 13.36 10.64
C THR A 45 5.81 12.44 10.05
N VAL A 46 5.77 11.16 10.47
CA VAL A 46 6.65 10.12 9.91
C VAL A 46 6.21 9.83 8.47
N ARG A 47 7.13 10.00 7.53
CA ARG A 47 6.90 9.73 6.10
C ARG A 47 7.05 8.23 5.83
N GLY A 48 6.34 7.69 4.85
CA GLY A 48 6.48 6.27 4.47
C GLY A 48 5.73 5.24 5.34
N GLY A 49 4.81 5.65 6.22
CA GLY A 49 3.94 4.71 6.97
C GLY A 49 3.17 3.72 6.07
N GLY A 50 3.01 4.06 4.78
CA GLY A 50 2.48 3.23 3.69
C GLY A 50 3.11 1.83 3.53
N VAL A 51 4.35 1.63 4.02
CA VAL A 51 5.15 0.40 3.86
C VAL A 51 4.51 -0.82 4.51
N ILE A 52 3.59 -0.64 5.46
CA ILE A 52 2.96 -1.77 6.16
C ILE A 52 2.07 -2.59 5.22
N PHE A 53 1.45 -1.95 4.23
CA PHE A 53 0.58 -2.62 3.27
C PHE A 53 1.33 -3.62 2.35
N PRO A 54 2.40 -3.25 1.64
CA PRO A 54 3.15 -4.22 0.84
C PRO A 54 3.81 -5.31 1.72
N VAL A 55 4.22 -4.99 2.95
CA VAL A 55 4.76 -5.99 3.88
C VAL A 55 3.71 -7.02 4.27
N SER A 56 2.47 -6.60 4.58
CA SER A 56 1.41 -7.56 4.90
C SER A 56 1.07 -8.45 3.72
N LEU A 57 1.02 -7.88 2.51
CA LEU A 57 0.74 -8.62 1.29
C LEU A 57 1.79 -9.70 1.08
N LEU A 58 3.08 -9.36 1.23
CA LEU A 58 4.18 -10.32 1.10
C LEU A 58 4.13 -11.41 2.17
N LEU A 59 3.92 -11.05 3.45
CA LEU A 59 3.81 -12.02 4.54
C LEU A 59 2.65 -13.00 4.31
N TYR A 60 1.48 -12.48 3.95
CA TYR A 60 0.31 -13.30 3.62
C TYR A 60 0.59 -14.19 2.41
N SER A 61 1.29 -13.68 1.40
CA SER A 61 1.67 -14.46 0.21
C SER A 61 2.62 -15.60 0.53
N ILE A 62 3.59 -15.39 1.43
CA ILE A 62 4.55 -16.43 1.85
C ILE A 62 3.83 -17.57 2.56
N VAL A 63 2.89 -17.26 3.45
CA VAL A 63 2.11 -18.27 4.20
C VAL A 63 1.20 -19.09 3.27
N HIS A 64 0.64 -18.46 2.24
CA HIS A 64 -0.30 -19.11 1.32
C HIS A 64 0.33 -19.58 -0.02
N GLY A 65 1.66 -19.57 -0.15
CA GLY A 65 2.36 -20.12 -1.32
C GLY A 65 2.21 -19.30 -2.62
N PHE A 66 2.10 -17.98 -2.53
CA PHE A 66 2.04 -17.04 -3.66
C PHE A 66 0.94 -17.34 -4.71
N PRO A 67 -0.35 -17.35 -4.31
CA PRO A 67 -1.44 -17.71 -5.22
C PRO A 67 -1.64 -16.75 -6.41
N TYR A 68 -1.11 -15.52 -6.32
CA TYR A 68 -1.19 -14.50 -7.38
C TYR A 68 0.17 -13.83 -7.61
N LEU A 69 1.17 -14.63 -7.98
CA LEU A 69 2.58 -14.21 -8.04
C LEU A 69 2.79 -12.90 -8.83
N TYR A 70 2.21 -12.77 -10.02
CA TYR A 70 2.41 -11.58 -10.86
C TYR A 70 1.71 -10.34 -10.29
N PHE A 71 0.54 -10.53 -9.66
CA PHE A 71 -0.15 -9.46 -8.96
C PHE A 71 0.64 -8.94 -7.76
N ILE A 72 1.17 -9.86 -6.94
CA ILE A 72 1.99 -9.55 -5.77
C ILE A 72 3.28 -8.85 -6.21
N ALA A 73 3.94 -9.33 -7.26
CA ALA A 73 5.14 -8.71 -7.83
C ALA A 73 4.86 -7.28 -8.34
N GLY A 74 3.77 -7.09 -9.08
CA GLY A 74 3.36 -5.76 -9.57
C GLY A 74 3.09 -4.76 -8.44
N LEU A 75 2.33 -5.17 -7.41
CA LEU A 75 2.09 -4.33 -6.24
C LEU A 75 3.37 -4.03 -5.45
N THR A 76 4.26 -5.00 -5.31
CA THR A 76 5.55 -4.82 -4.63
C THR A 76 6.42 -3.81 -5.37
N LEU A 77 6.46 -3.86 -6.71
CA LEU A 77 7.19 -2.87 -7.52
C LEU A 77 6.67 -1.45 -7.32
N ILE A 78 5.35 -1.26 -7.33
CA ILE A 78 4.72 0.06 -7.06
C ILE A 78 5.09 0.55 -5.67
N ALA A 79 4.96 -0.32 -4.67
CA ALA A 79 5.31 0.02 -3.29
C ALA A 79 6.78 0.43 -3.12
N VAL A 80 7.70 -0.32 -3.74
CA VAL A 80 9.14 -0.03 -3.65
C VAL A 80 9.48 1.29 -4.31
N ILE A 81 8.93 1.59 -5.50
CA ILE A 81 9.22 2.88 -6.16
C ILE A 81 8.59 4.05 -5.41
N SER A 82 7.38 3.88 -4.85
CA SER A 82 6.74 4.90 -4.00
C SER A 82 7.55 5.16 -2.73
N PHE A 83 8.03 4.11 -2.07
CA PHE A 83 8.89 4.25 -0.88
C PHE A 83 10.25 4.88 -1.23
N ALA A 84 10.84 4.52 -2.37
CA ALA A 84 12.07 5.12 -2.84
C ALA A 84 11.90 6.62 -3.13
N ASP A 85 10.75 7.05 -3.67
CA ASP A 85 10.42 8.47 -3.92
C ASP A 85 10.22 9.26 -2.61
N ASP A 86 9.73 8.61 -1.55
CA ASP A 86 9.64 9.19 -0.21
C ASP A 86 11.02 9.44 0.43
N LEU A 87 12.02 8.58 0.15
CA LEU A 87 13.38 8.74 0.67
C LEU A 87 14.21 9.72 -0.17
N LYS A 88 14.13 9.63 -1.49
CA LYS A 88 14.90 10.45 -2.44
C LYS A 88 14.05 10.70 -3.67
N HIS A 89 13.97 11.95 -4.10
CA HIS A 89 13.21 12.31 -5.30
C HIS A 89 13.70 11.51 -6.51
N GLN A 90 12.85 10.63 -7.04
CA GLN A 90 13.22 9.76 -8.15
C GLN A 90 12.97 10.44 -9.50
N SER A 91 13.70 10.00 -10.52
CA SER A 91 13.48 10.51 -11.87
C SER A 91 12.11 10.09 -12.39
N ARG A 92 11.39 11.01 -13.05
CA ARG A 92 10.06 10.74 -13.62
C ARG A 92 10.07 9.56 -14.60
N LYS A 93 11.18 9.38 -15.34
CA LYS A 93 11.36 8.27 -16.29
C LYS A 93 11.41 6.92 -15.58
N LEU A 94 12.16 6.80 -14.48
CA LEU A 94 12.24 5.58 -13.70
C LEU A 94 10.86 5.21 -13.12
N ARG A 95 10.15 6.19 -12.56
CA ARG A 95 8.81 5.98 -12.01
C ARG A 95 7.82 5.44 -13.06
N LEU A 96 7.83 6.03 -14.25
CA LEU A 96 6.97 5.57 -15.34
C LEU A 96 7.34 4.16 -15.82
N ALA A 97 8.63 3.84 -15.92
CA ALA A 97 9.09 2.51 -16.30
C ALA A 97 8.66 1.44 -15.29
N VAL A 98 8.77 1.72 -13.99
CA VAL A 98 8.32 0.80 -12.94
C VAL A 98 6.80 0.64 -12.96
N HIS A 99 6.03 1.72 -13.12
CA HIS A 99 4.57 1.62 -13.25
C HIS A 99 4.16 0.81 -14.48
N PHE A 100 4.84 1.00 -15.61
CA PHE A 100 4.61 0.22 -16.83
C PHE A 100 4.80 -1.28 -16.55
N ALA A 101 5.96 -1.65 -15.98
CA ALA A 101 6.26 -3.04 -15.64
C ALA A 101 5.24 -3.63 -14.65
N ALA A 102 4.89 -2.88 -13.60
CA ALA A 102 3.93 -3.34 -12.61
C ALA A 102 2.53 -3.56 -13.18
N VAL A 103 2.03 -2.63 -14.02
CA VAL A 103 0.73 -2.76 -14.67
C VAL A 103 0.73 -3.92 -15.68
N SER A 104 1.83 -4.14 -16.40
CA SER A 104 1.97 -5.30 -17.29
C SER A 104 1.84 -6.62 -16.52
N LEU A 105 2.49 -6.75 -15.35
CA LEU A 105 2.38 -7.95 -14.50
C LEU A 105 0.96 -8.15 -13.96
N LEU A 106 0.31 -7.06 -13.54
CA LEU A 106 -1.08 -7.10 -13.08
C LEU A 106 -2.04 -7.56 -14.18
N LEU A 107 -1.92 -7.00 -15.39
CA LEU A 107 -2.75 -7.41 -16.52
C LEU A 107 -2.46 -8.84 -16.97
N PHE A 108 -1.21 -9.30 -16.87
CA PHE A 108 -0.87 -10.68 -17.16
C PHE A 108 -1.62 -11.64 -16.23
N GLN A 109 -1.62 -11.37 -14.92
CA GLN A 109 -2.39 -12.16 -13.95
C GLN A 109 -3.90 -12.11 -14.24
N VAL A 110 -4.43 -10.91 -14.53
CA VAL A 110 -5.87 -10.70 -14.76
C VAL A 110 -6.33 -11.37 -16.06
N ASN A 111 -5.47 -11.46 -17.07
CA ASN A 111 -5.78 -12.14 -18.33
C ASN A 111 -6.02 -13.65 -18.16
N GLU A 112 -5.42 -14.28 -17.14
CA GLU A 112 -5.71 -15.67 -16.78
C GLU A 112 -7.20 -15.89 -16.40
N MET A 113 -7.93 -14.81 -16.07
CA MET A 113 -9.37 -14.85 -15.79
C MET A 113 -10.23 -14.78 -17.07
N SER A 114 -9.66 -15.04 -18.25
CA SER A 114 -10.36 -15.03 -19.55
C SER A 114 -10.98 -13.68 -19.93
N LEU A 115 -10.25 -12.58 -19.69
CA LEU A 115 -10.71 -11.25 -20.08
C LEU A 115 -10.67 -11.03 -21.60
N PRO A 116 -11.54 -10.16 -22.15
CA PRO A 116 -11.48 -9.79 -23.56
C PRO A 116 -10.18 -9.03 -23.88
N TYR A 117 -9.44 -9.48 -24.89
CA TYR A 117 -8.15 -8.87 -25.29
C TYR A 117 -8.24 -7.37 -25.63
N TRP A 118 -9.38 -6.91 -26.16
CA TRP A 118 -9.60 -5.49 -26.48
C TRP A 118 -9.68 -4.60 -25.23
N LEU A 119 -9.97 -5.18 -24.06
CA LEU A 119 -10.07 -4.45 -22.79
C LEU A 119 -8.68 -4.25 -22.14
N LEU A 120 -7.70 -5.11 -22.44
CA LEU A 120 -6.35 -5.01 -21.89
C LEU A 120 -5.68 -3.64 -22.15
N PRO A 121 -5.63 -3.09 -23.37
CA PRO A 121 -5.02 -1.77 -23.60
C PRO A 121 -5.77 -0.64 -22.89
N ILE A 122 -7.09 -0.74 -22.75
CA ILE A 122 -7.92 0.24 -22.03
C ILE A 122 -7.55 0.23 -20.54
N LEU A 123 -7.53 -0.96 -19.93
CA LEU A 123 -7.15 -1.13 -18.52
C LEU A 123 -5.70 -0.69 -18.27
N PHE A 124 -4.81 -0.92 -19.23
CA PHE A 124 -3.41 -0.52 -19.14
C PHE A 124 -3.27 1.00 -19.00
N VAL A 125 -3.87 1.75 -19.92
CA VAL A 125 -3.82 3.22 -19.94
C VAL A 125 -4.52 3.80 -18.72
N LEU A 126 -5.69 3.26 -18.35
CA LEU A 126 -6.41 3.70 -17.15
C LEU A 126 -5.61 3.47 -15.88
N SER A 127 -4.99 2.30 -15.71
CA SER A 127 -4.20 1.98 -14.51
C SER A 127 -3.01 2.92 -14.35
N ILE A 128 -2.24 3.16 -15.41
CA ILE A 128 -1.12 4.12 -15.38
C ILE A 128 -1.62 5.54 -15.09
N GLY A 129 -2.73 5.95 -15.71
CA GLY A 129 -3.35 7.25 -15.48
C GLY A 129 -3.76 7.45 -14.01
N VAL A 130 -4.42 6.45 -13.43
CA VAL A 130 -4.87 6.44 -12.04
C VAL A 130 -3.68 6.48 -11.07
N ILE A 131 -2.65 5.65 -11.29
CA ILE A 131 -1.44 5.67 -10.44
C ILE A 131 -0.75 7.03 -10.50
N ASN A 132 -0.62 7.63 -11.68
CA ASN A 132 -0.03 8.96 -11.82
C ASN A 132 -0.89 10.06 -11.18
N ALA A 133 -2.22 9.96 -11.28
CA ALA A 133 -3.15 10.89 -10.63
C ALA A 133 -3.05 10.81 -9.10
N TYR A 134 -3.02 9.59 -8.52
CA TYR A 134 -2.83 9.41 -7.08
C TYR A 134 -1.49 9.98 -6.60
N ASN A 135 -0.39 9.71 -7.32
CA ASN A 135 0.91 10.28 -6.99
C ASN A 135 0.92 11.82 -7.08
N PHE A 136 0.18 12.41 -8.02
CA PHE A 136 0.04 13.86 -8.12
C PHE A 136 -0.80 14.44 -6.97
N MET A 137 -1.90 13.77 -6.59
CA MET A 137 -2.77 14.18 -5.48
C MET A 137 -2.07 14.10 -4.12
N ASP A 138 -1.25 13.05 -3.89
CA ASP A 138 -0.51 12.88 -2.64
C ASP A 138 0.53 13.99 -2.45
N GLY A 139 1.12 14.48 -3.54
CA GLY A 139 2.05 15.60 -3.54
C GLY A 139 1.44 16.98 -3.30
N ILE A 140 0.12 17.14 -3.38
CA ILE A 140 -0.56 18.45 -3.19
C ILE A 140 -1.22 18.55 -1.81
N ASN A 141 -1.89 17.50 -1.31
CA ASN A 141 -2.69 17.62 -0.07
C ASN A 141 -2.58 16.42 0.91
N GLY A 142 -1.85 15.34 0.59
CA GLY A 142 -1.81 14.13 1.43
C GLY A 142 -3.18 13.49 1.71
N ILE A 143 -4.24 13.86 0.97
CA ILE A 143 -5.62 13.39 1.15
C ILE A 143 -5.75 11.90 0.80
N THR A 144 -4.81 11.38 0.02
CA THR A 144 -4.78 10.00 -0.48
C THR A 144 -4.88 8.98 0.65
N LYS A 145 -4.17 9.20 1.77
CA LYS A 145 -4.22 8.30 2.94
C LYS A 145 -5.63 8.13 3.51
N ARG A 146 -6.43 9.21 3.50
CA ARG A 146 -7.80 9.22 4.06
C ARG A 146 -8.81 8.58 3.11
N VAL A 147 -8.66 8.82 1.81
CA VAL A 147 -9.53 8.24 0.75
C VAL A 147 -9.29 6.73 0.62
N CYS A 148 -8.03 6.28 0.66
CA CYS A 148 -7.71 4.85 0.65
C CYS A 148 -8.27 4.14 1.90
N TYR A 149 -8.21 4.76 3.08
CA TYR A 149 -8.79 4.16 4.28
C TYR A 149 -10.31 3.97 4.16
N HIS A 150 -11.03 4.92 3.56
CA HIS A 150 -12.48 4.82 3.38
C HIS A 150 -12.87 3.71 2.40
N HIS A 151 -12.21 3.63 1.25
CA HIS A 151 -12.49 2.56 0.27
C HIS A 151 -12.13 1.16 0.75
N VAL A 152 -11.10 1.04 1.57
CA VAL A 152 -10.72 -0.25 2.13
C VAL A 152 -11.65 -0.67 3.29
N ALA A 153 -12.23 0.29 4.00
CA ALA A 153 -13.22 0.05 5.05
C ALA A 153 -14.66 -0.12 4.50
N ASP A 154 -14.87 -0.03 3.19
CA ASP A 154 -16.20 -0.19 2.60
C ASP A 154 -16.76 -1.60 2.89
N PRO A 155 -18.00 -1.73 3.40
CA PRO A 155 -18.61 -3.03 3.72
C PRO A 155 -18.67 -3.99 2.53
N TYR A 156 -18.80 -3.45 1.32
CA TYR A 156 -18.78 -4.21 0.06
C TYR A 156 -17.39 -4.76 -0.27
N PHE A 157 -16.34 -4.02 0.11
CA PHE A 157 -14.98 -4.52 0.06
C PHE A 157 -14.91 -5.73 1.05
N LEU A 158 -15.23 -5.54 2.33
CA LEU A 158 -15.07 -6.57 3.39
C LEU A 158 -15.81 -7.90 3.19
N THR A 159 -16.82 -7.98 2.31
CA THR A 159 -17.70 -9.14 2.14
C THR A 159 -17.30 -10.11 1.03
N SER A 160 -16.32 -9.75 0.18
CA SER A 160 -15.99 -10.54 -1.03
C SER A 160 -14.93 -11.63 -0.82
N GLY A 161 -14.36 -11.77 0.40
CA GLY A 161 -13.64 -12.96 0.87
C GLY A 161 -12.32 -13.32 0.16
N GLY A 162 -11.95 -12.62 -0.90
CA GLY A 162 -10.78 -12.88 -1.74
C GLY A 162 -9.44 -12.61 -1.06
N PHE A 163 -8.36 -13.08 -1.68
CA PHE A 163 -6.99 -12.98 -1.18
C PHE A 163 -6.58 -11.56 -0.76
N VAL A 164 -6.89 -10.57 -1.60
CA VAL A 164 -6.59 -9.15 -1.33
C VAL A 164 -7.32 -8.64 -0.09
N TYR A 165 -8.51 -9.16 0.21
CA TYR A 165 -9.26 -8.76 1.39
C TYR A 165 -8.63 -9.25 2.68
N ARG A 166 -8.23 -10.52 2.68
CA ARG A 166 -7.66 -11.18 3.85
C ARG A 166 -6.33 -10.56 4.26
N CYS A 167 -5.50 -10.12 3.31
CA CYS A 167 -4.27 -9.39 3.63
C CYS A 167 -4.49 -7.93 4.05
N THR A 168 -5.63 -7.34 3.69
CA THR A 168 -5.89 -5.90 3.89
C THR A 168 -6.55 -5.61 5.24
N ILE A 169 -7.38 -6.51 5.78
CA ILE A 169 -8.04 -6.31 7.08
C ILE A 169 -7.01 -6.06 8.21
N PRO A 170 -5.98 -6.90 8.41
CA PRO A 170 -4.97 -6.66 9.45
C PRO A 170 -4.22 -5.33 9.28
N VAL A 171 -4.04 -4.89 8.04
CA VAL A 171 -3.37 -3.63 7.71
C VAL A 171 -4.18 -2.42 8.17
N CYS A 172 -5.49 -2.41 7.91
CA CYS A 172 -6.37 -1.33 8.35
C CYS A 172 -6.39 -1.19 9.86
N PHE A 173 -6.44 -2.31 10.59
CA PHE A 173 -6.33 -2.33 12.05
C PHE A 173 -4.97 -1.83 12.53
N THR A 174 -3.89 -2.22 11.85
CA THR A 174 -2.53 -1.75 12.16
C THR A 174 -2.41 -0.24 11.95
N TYR A 175 -2.88 0.30 10.83
CA TYR A 175 -2.90 1.75 10.57
C TYR A 175 -3.75 2.53 11.57
N ARG A 176 -4.92 2.00 11.96
CA ARG A 176 -5.76 2.62 13.00
C ARG A 176 -5.02 2.66 14.33
N SER A 177 -4.36 1.57 14.70
CA SER A 177 -3.60 1.45 15.95
C SER A 177 -2.39 2.39 15.97
N ILE A 178 -1.66 2.51 14.86
CA ILE A 178 -0.57 3.47 14.71
C ILE A 178 -1.07 4.91 14.75
N GLY A 179 -2.18 5.21 14.05
CA GLY A 179 -2.77 6.54 14.06
C GLY A 179 -3.16 6.99 15.47
N ILE A 180 -3.68 6.08 16.29
CA ILE A 180 -3.94 6.32 17.72
C ILE A 180 -2.63 6.52 18.48
N CYS A 181 -1.64 5.65 18.27
CA CYS A 181 -0.36 5.70 18.98
C CYS A 181 0.45 6.98 18.69
N ILE A 182 0.43 7.48 17.45
CA ILE A 182 1.05 8.75 17.06
C ILE A 182 0.29 9.94 17.68
N HIS A 183 -1.03 9.86 17.83
CA HIS A 183 -1.83 10.91 18.47
C HIS A 183 -1.61 10.97 19.99
N GLU A 184 -1.34 9.84 20.65
CA GLU A 184 -1.07 9.77 22.09
C GLU A 184 0.38 10.15 22.47
N LEU A 185 1.32 10.04 21.54
CA LEU A 185 2.73 10.42 21.75
C LEU A 185 3.02 11.92 21.49
N SER A 186 1.98 12.74 21.28
CA SER A 186 2.07 14.14 20.82
C SER A 186 1.20 15.09 21.65
#